data_AF-A0A849DEU9-F1
#
_entry.id   AF-A0A849DEU9-F1
#
_cell.length_a   1.000
_cell.length_b   1.000
_cell.length_c   1.000
_cell.angle_alpha   90.00
_cell.angle_beta   90.00
_cell.angle_gamma   90.00
#
_symmetry.space_group_name_H-M   'P 1'
#
loop_
_entity.id
_entity.type
_entity.pdbx_description
1 polymer ?
#
loop_
_entity_poly.entity_id
_entity_poly.type
_entity_poly.pdbx_seq_one_letter_code
_entity_poly.pdbx_strand_id
1 'polypeptide(L)' 'MTVFFDDPFWVGVLELDDGRHVRAVRQVFGAEPTGAELYQYLLRHGVGLLARAERAASAVA' A
#
# COMPACT_ATOMS: atom_id res chain seq x y z
N MET A 1 -1.27 -2.73 6.14
CA MET A 1 -0.25 -2.04 5.33
C MET A 1 1.08 -2.22 6.02
N THR A 2 2.10 -2.54 5.24
CA THR A 2 3.49 -2.69 5.69
C THR A 2 4.29 -1.51 5.16
N VAL A 3 5.19 -0.95 5.97
CA VAL A 3 6.06 0.17 5.59
C VAL A 3 7.52 -0.26 5.73
N PHE A 4 8.32 -0.04 4.70
CA PHE A 4 9.74 -0.39 4.69
C PHE A 4 10.55 0.62 3.86
N PHE A 5 11.86 0.63 4.08
CA PHE A 5 12.80 1.44 3.31
C PHE A 5 13.26 0.67 2.06
N ASP A 6 13.10 1.30 0.90
CA ASP A 6 13.52 0.83 -0.43
C ASP A 6 14.25 1.99 -1.09
N ASP A 7 15.58 1.94 -1.07
CA ASP A 7 16.45 3.09 -1.34
C ASP A 7 16.04 3.86 -2.62
N PRO A 8 15.89 5.20 -2.56
CA PRO A 8 16.14 6.11 -1.43
C PRO A 8 14.87 6.48 -0.63
N PHE A 9 13.79 5.68 -0.69
CA PHE A 9 12.48 6.10 -0.21
C PHE A 9 11.82 5.13 0.77
N TRP A 10 10.97 5.69 1.62
CA TRP A 10 10.02 4.91 2.39
C TRP A 10 8.79 4.57 1.56
N VAL A 11 8.44 3.29 1.59
CA VAL A 11 7.40 2.70 0.76
C VAL A 11 6.38 2.00 1.65
N GLY A 12 5.10 2.30 1.44
CA GLY A 12 3.98 1.56 1.99
C GLY A 12 3.44 0.56 0.96
N VAL A 13 3.20 -0.68 1.39
CA VAL A 13 2.51 -1.71 0.61
C VAL A 13 1.23 -2.11 1.35
N LEU A 14 0.10 -1.90 0.67
CA LEU A 14 -1.19 -2.43 1.12
C LEU A 14 -1.49 -3.70 0.33
N GLU A 15 -1.60 -4.81 1.06
CA GLU A 15 -1.92 -6.12 0.51
C GLU A 15 -3.41 -6.43 0.71
N LEU A 16 -3.99 -7.08 -0.29
CA LEU A 16 -5.29 -7.72 -0.27
C LEU A 16 -5.07 -9.20 -0.60
N ASP A 17 -5.30 -10.05 0.39
CA ASP A 17 -5.27 -11.49 0.25
C ASP A 17 -6.70 -12.04 0.32
N ASP A 18 -7.13 -12.73 -0.74
CA ASP A 18 -8.44 -13.41 -0.81
C ASP A 18 -8.35 -14.93 -0.60
N GLY A 19 -7.20 -15.43 -0.15
CA GLY A 19 -6.91 -16.85 0.05
C GLY A 19 -6.56 -17.59 -1.24
N ARG A 20 -6.63 -16.95 -2.41
CA ARG A 20 -6.20 -17.52 -3.70
C ARG A 20 -5.12 -16.68 -4.37
N HIS A 21 -5.22 -15.35 -4.26
CA HIS A 21 -4.26 -14.42 -4.82
C HIS A 21 -3.98 -13.31 -3.83
N VAL A 22 -2.73 -12.85 -3.84
CA VAL A 22 -2.32 -11.62 -3.19
C VAL A 22 -2.26 -10.53 -4.24
N ARG A 23 -2.98 -9.43 -4.00
CA ARG A 23 -2.89 -8.18 -4.76
C ARG A 23 -2.30 -7.11 -3.86
N ALA A 24 -1.49 -6.22 -4.43
CA ALA A 24 -0.84 -5.19 -3.64
C ALA A 24 -0.82 -3.85 -4.39
N VAL A 25 -0.85 -2.76 -3.62
CA VAL A 25 -0.55 -1.42 -4.13
C VAL A 25 0.62 -0.81 -3.40
N ARG A 26 1.53 -0.22 -4.17
CA ARG A 26 2.69 0.53 -3.67
C ARG A 26 2.35 2.02 -3.56
N GLN A 27 2.71 2.61 -2.42
CA GLN A 27 2.72 4.05 -2.18
C GLN A 27 4.12 4.48 -1.75
N VAL A 28 4.70 5.47 -2.43
CA VAL A 28 5.98 6.06 -2.06
C VAL A 28 5.71 7.29 -1.19
N PHE A 29 6.30 7.34 0.02
CA PHE A 29 6.18 8.47 0.95
C PHE A 29 7.34 9.46 0.82
N GLY A 30 8.49 9.00 0.31
CA GLY A 30 9.72 9.78 0.33
C GLY A 30 10.44 9.57 1.66
N ALA A 31 10.23 10.47 2.61
CA ALA A 31 10.74 10.35 3.97
C ALA A 31 9.95 9.31 4.81
N GLU A 32 10.53 8.88 5.93
CA GLU A 32 9.87 7.97 6.87
C GLU A 32 8.60 8.64 7.42
N PRO A 33 7.40 8.07 7.18
CA PRO A 33 6.20 8.62 7.78
C PRO A 33 6.17 8.28 9.27
N THR A 34 5.86 9.26 10.11
CA THR A 34 5.50 8.99 11.50
C THR A 34 4.21 8.17 11.57
N GLY A 35 3.96 7.50 12.70
CA GLY A 35 2.70 6.76 12.90
C GLY A 35 1.46 7.65 12.75
N ALA A 36 1.53 8.92 13.16
CA ALA A 36 0.43 9.86 13.02
C ALA A 36 0.17 10.26 11.55
N GLU A 37 1.23 10.55 10.78
CA GLU A 37 1.13 10.85 9.35
C GLU A 37 0.60 9.65 8.56
N LEU A 38 1.08 8.45 8.89
CA LEU A 38 0.63 7.21 8.27
C LEU A 38 -0.86 6.97 8.53
N TYR A 39 -1.30 7.14 9.78
CA TYR A 39 -2.69 7.00 10.17
C TYR A 39 -3.59 8.02 9.45
N GLN A 40 -3.18 9.28 9.43
CA GLN A 40 -3.90 10.35 8.73
C GLN A 40 -3.97 10.14 7.22
N TYR A 41 -2.89 9.61 6.62
CA TYR A 41 -2.88 9.22 5.22
C TYR A 41 -3.88 8.10 4.93
N LEU A 42 -3.92 7.06 5.77
CA LEU A 42 -4.87 5.95 5.62
C LEU A 42 -6.33 6.41 5.79
N LEU A 43 -6.62 7.31 6.72
CA LEU A 43 -7.96 7.88 6.88
C LEU A 43 -8.44 8.60 5.62
N ARG A 44 -7.54 9.34 4.95
CA ARG A 44 -7.88 10.12 3.74
C ARG A 44 -7.90 9.29 2.46
N HIS A 45 -7.01 8.30 2.34
CA HIS A 45 -6.75 7.63 1.07
C HIS A 45 -7.02 6.12 1.09
N GLY A 46 -7.32 5.53 2.25
CA GLY A 46 -7.44 4.08 2.43
C GLY A 46 -8.43 3.42 1.48
N VAL A 47 -9.62 3.98 1.32
CA VAL A 47 -10.63 3.47 0.37
C VAL A 47 -10.12 3.48 -1.07
N GLY A 48 -9.41 4.55 -1.47
CA GLY A 48 -8.82 4.64 -2.80
C GLY A 48 -7.70 3.63 -3.03
N LEU A 49 -6.91 3.33 -2.00
CA LEU A 49 -5.86 2.31 -2.05
C LEU A 49 -6.45 0.90 -2.17
N LEU A 50 -7.49 0.60 -1.38
CA LEU A 50 -8.22 -0.68 -1.47
C LEU A 50 -8.81 -0.87 -2.87
N ALA A 51 -9.51 0.13 -3.39
CA ALA A 51 -10.10 0.05 -4.72
C ALA A 51 -9.03 -0.09 -5.83
N ARG A 52 -7.85 0.52 -5.66
CA ARG A 52 -6.71 0.31 -6.57
C ARG A 52 -6.16 -1.12 -6.47
N ALA A 53 -6.05 -1.67 -5.27
CA ALA A 53 -5.57 -3.03 -5.06
C ALA A 53 -6.55 -4.07 -5.61
N GLU A 54 -7.87 -3.85 -5.52
CA GLU A 54 -8.88 -4.69 -6.15
C GLU A 54 -8.77 -4.69 -7.68
N ARG A 55 -8.39 -3.56 -8.28
CA ARG A 55 -8.20 -3.42 -9.73
C ARG A 55 -6.84 -3.89 -10.23
N ALA A 56 -5.87 -4.13 -9.35
CA ALA A 56 -4.61 -4.74 -9.74
C ALA A 56 -4.92 -6.17 -10.16
N ALA A 57 -5.05 -6.40 -11.47
CA ALA A 57 -5.35 -7.71 -12.03
C ALA A 57 -4.43 -8.78 -11.43
N SER A 58 -4.95 -10.00 -11.28
CA SER A 58 -4.12 -11.19 -11.04
C SER A 58 -3.14 -11.32 -12.21
N ALA A 59 -1.98 -10.67 -12.12
CA ALA A 59 -0.90 -10.80 -13.07
C ALA A 59 -0.24 -12.17 -12.82
N VAL A 60 -0.97 -13.22 -13.21
CA VAL A 60 -0.44 -14.57 -13.38
C VAL A 60 -0.89 -14.97 -14.78
N ALA A 61 -0.01 -14.70 -15.74
CA ALA A 61 0.03 -15.42 -17.02
C ALA A 61 0.84 -16.70 -16.81
#